data_AF-A0AAC9V1J2-F1
#
_entry.id   AF-A0AAC9V1J2-F1
#
_cell.length_a   1.000
_cell.length_b   1.000
_cell.length_c   1.000
_cell.angle_alpha   90.00
_cell.angle_beta   90.00
_cell.angle_gamma   90.00
#
_symmetry.space_group_name_H-M   'P 1'
#
loop_
_entity.id
_entity.type
_entity.pdbx_description
1 polymer ?
#
loop_
_entity_poly.entity_id
_entity_poly.type
_entity_poly.pdbx_seq_one_letter_code
_entity_poly.pdbx_strand_id
1 'polypeptide(L)'
;MSPYFSFADETGTKLMIVPDIRGEIDPDVLSSIKTAAGAGGKTLPVSYAGVEQGDEKDNGRQTASNFVHMKGYVFQVEQGTAQPNATYYMLRGRAAPEAFIPVEDKKDAKPDAALLKAIAQQKKRKVDQAWTIGRIGRNGNAMDLLLIQFARDQKSMLASLVLVPEESKPLYKDFPADYDENSTWTVDDGGSMSPESFSLRFVARTGEGMVLGMEWNAAEGSNSFLLQADSGKLADLGISGGRYMSP
;
A
#
# COMPACT_ATOMS: atom_id res chain seq x y z
N MET A 1 11.71 -1.84 10.42
CA MET A 1 10.70 -2.23 9.40
C MET A 1 11.14 -3.55 8.76
N SER A 2 10.22 -4.35 8.21
CA SER A 2 10.55 -5.61 7.52
C SER A 2 10.02 -5.57 6.09
N PRO A 3 10.69 -6.17 5.09
CA PRO A 3 10.29 -5.97 3.70
C PRO A 3 9.10 -6.84 3.26
N TYR A 4 8.39 -7.51 4.17
CA TYR A 4 7.45 -8.56 3.80
C TYR A 4 6.00 -8.13 3.91
N PHE A 5 5.23 -8.60 2.93
CA PHE A 5 3.79 -8.51 2.88
C PHE A 5 3.22 -9.93 2.93
N SER A 6 2.04 -10.06 3.51
CA SER A 6 1.31 -11.33 3.57
C SER A 6 -0.14 -11.11 3.16
N PHE A 7 -0.86 -12.17 2.81
CA PHE A 7 -2.31 -12.13 2.69
C PHE A 7 -2.99 -13.11 3.65
N ALA A 8 -4.22 -12.81 4.03
CA ALA A 8 -4.99 -13.63 4.96
C ALA A 8 -5.72 -14.79 4.26
N ASP A 9 -5.84 -15.90 4.97
CA ASP A 9 -6.68 -17.04 4.60
C ASP A 9 -8.18 -16.69 4.67
N GLU A 10 -9.05 -17.64 4.30
CA GLU A 10 -10.51 -17.43 4.31
C GLU A 10 -11.07 -17.20 5.72
N THR A 11 -10.43 -17.77 6.74
CA THR A 11 -10.88 -17.66 8.14
C THR A 11 -10.36 -16.42 8.84
N GLY A 12 -9.34 -15.76 8.28
CA GLY A 12 -8.63 -14.65 8.92
C GLY A 12 -7.79 -15.06 10.13
N THR A 13 -7.54 -16.36 10.32
CA THR A 13 -6.73 -16.88 11.42
C THR A 13 -5.28 -17.11 11.03
N LYS A 14 -4.98 -17.14 9.73
CA LYS A 14 -3.63 -17.33 9.21
C LYS A 14 -3.28 -16.27 8.18
N LEU A 15 -2.00 -15.91 8.14
CA LEU A 15 -1.40 -15.07 7.12
C LEU A 15 -0.28 -15.83 6.42
N MET A 16 -0.09 -15.61 5.12
CA MET A 16 0.98 -16.23 4.34
C MET A 16 1.85 -15.16 3.68
N ILE A 17 3.16 -15.24 3.93
CA ILE A 17 4.16 -14.61 3.08
C ILE A 17 4.52 -15.62 1.99
N VAL A 18 4.23 -15.29 0.75
CA VAL A 18 4.66 -16.10 -0.40
C VAL A 18 6.13 -15.75 -0.66
N PRO A 19 7.05 -16.73 -0.67
CA PRO A 19 8.42 -16.49 -1.09
C PRO A 19 8.37 -16.01 -2.55
N ASP A 20 8.63 -14.72 -2.73
CA ASP A 20 8.79 -14.10 -4.05
C ASP A 20 10.22 -14.31 -4.55
N ILE A 21 10.60 -13.50 -5.54
CA ILE A 21 11.91 -13.44 -6.19
C ILE A 21 13.07 -13.25 -5.19
N ARG A 22 12.81 -12.92 -3.91
CA ARG A 22 13.83 -12.71 -2.87
C ARG A 22 14.37 -14.00 -2.25
N GLY A 23 13.83 -15.16 -2.62
CA GLY A 23 14.31 -16.46 -2.16
C GLY A 23 13.84 -16.79 -0.74
N GLU A 24 14.47 -17.81 -0.13
CA GLU A 24 14.11 -18.25 1.21
C GLU A 24 14.37 -17.16 2.26
N ILE A 25 13.43 -17.02 3.20
CA ILE A 25 13.54 -16.07 4.31
C ILE A 25 14.22 -16.77 5.48
N ASP A 26 15.24 -16.12 6.04
CA ASP A 26 15.92 -16.57 7.25
C ASP A 26 14.93 -16.87 8.39
N PRO A 27 14.99 -18.07 9.01
CA PRO A 27 14.14 -18.44 10.14
C PRO A 27 14.15 -17.47 11.33
N ASP A 28 15.28 -16.82 11.61
CA ASP A 28 15.38 -15.81 12.67
C ASP A 28 14.58 -14.56 12.30
N VAL A 29 14.57 -14.20 11.02
CA VAL A 29 13.76 -13.11 10.50
C VAL A 29 12.27 -13.44 10.60
N LEU A 30 11.86 -14.65 10.20
CA LEU A 30 10.48 -15.12 10.35
C LEU A 30 10.04 -15.10 11.81
N SER A 31 10.88 -15.62 12.69
CA SER A 31 10.63 -15.67 14.14
C SER A 31 10.56 -14.29 14.77
N SER A 32 11.28 -13.30 14.21
CA SER A 32 11.25 -11.91 14.69
C SER A 32 9.96 -11.16 14.35
N ILE A 33 9.18 -11.62 13.37
CA ILE A 33 7.90 -11.00 12.99
C ILE A 33 6.86 -11.32 14.06
N LYS A 34 6.34 -10.28 14.72
CA LYS A 34 5.35 -10.44 15.81
C LYS A 34 4.08 -9.61 15.60
N THR A 35 4.04 -8.76 14.59
CA THR A 35 2.88 -7.89 14.33
C THR A 35 2.57 -7.85 12.83
N ALA A 36 1.30 -7.91 12.48
CA ALA A 36 0.80 -7.66 11.13
C ALA A 36 -0.03 -6.37 11.13
N ALA A 37 0.26 -5.43 10.23
CA ALA A 37 -0.47 -4.18 10.08
C ALA A 37 -1.38 -4.21 8.84
N GLY A 38 -2.68 -4.02 9.05
CA GLY A 38 -3.71 -4.01 8.01
C GLY A 38 -4.38 -2.65 7.84
N ALA A 39 -5.56 -2.66 7.22
CA ALA A 39 -6.32 -1.45 6.91
C ALA A 39 -6.64 -0.61 8.16
N GLY A 40 -6.64 0.72 8.02
CA GLY A 40 -6.94 1.63 9.12
C GLY A 40 -5.80 1.76 10.15
N GLY A 41 -4.63 1.16 9.90
CA GLY A 41 -3.58 1.02 10.91
C GLY A 41 -3.89 -0.01 12.00
N LYS A 42 -4.89 -0.87 11.79
CA LYS A 42 -5.20 -1.96 12.74
C LYS A 42 -4.07 -2.98 12.73
N THR A 43 -3.59 -3.35 13.91
CA THR A 43 -2.54 -4.35 14.08
C THR A 43 -3.09 -5.64 14.66
N LEU A 44 -2.48 -6.75 14.27
CA LEU A 44 -2.74 -8.09 14.79
C LEU A 44 -1.44 -8.67 15.34
N PRO A 45 -1.42 -9.19 16.57
CA PRO A 45 -0.29 -9.99 17.04
C PRO A 45 -0.25 -11.31 16.27
N VAL A 46 0.94 -11.69 15.82
CA VAL A 46 1.15 -12.90 15.02
C VAL A 46 2.36 -13.68 15.52
N SER A 47 2.38 -14.98 15.24
CA SER A 47 3.56 -15.82 15.42
C SER A 47 3.82 -16.66 14.17
N TYR A 48 5.09 -16.95 13.92
CA TYR A 48 5.47 -17.84 12.82
C TYR A 48 5.05 -19.28 13.15
N ALA A 49 4.25 -19.89 12.27
CA ALA A 49 3.65 -21.20 12.47
C ALA A 49 4.32 -22.31 11.61
N GLY A 50 5.15 -21.93 10.63
CA GLY A 50 5.89 -22.88 9.79
C GLY A 50 5.74 -22.60 8.31
N VAL A 51 6.04 -23.62 7.50
CA VAL A 51 5.98 -23.54 6.04
C VAL A 51 4.84 -24.41 5.54
N GLU A 52 3.91 -23.82 4.79
CA GLU A 52 2.98 -24.55 3.93
C GLU A 52 3.76 -24.97 2.68
N GLN A 53 3.75 -26.26 2.33
CA GLN A 53 4.50 -26.77 1.17
C GLN A 53 3.77 -26.52 -0.15
N GLY A 54 2.46 -26.26 -0.08
CA GLY A 54 1.58 -26.26 -1.23
C GLY A 54 1.35 -27.66 -1.80
N ASP A 55 0.49 -27.75 -2.82
CA ASP A 55 0.19 -28.99 -3.51
C ASP A 55 -0.10 -28.76 -5.01
N GLU A 56 -0.42 -29.83 -5.74
CA GLU A 56 -0.68 -29.79 -7.19
C GLU A 56 -1.94 -29.00 -7.58
N LYS A 57 -2.76 -28.57 -6.62
CA LYS A 57 -3.95 -27.75 -6.87
C LYS A 57 -3.65 -26.26 -6.78
N ASP A 58 -2.40 -25.88 -6.50
CA ASP A 58 -1.97 -24.48 -6.56
C ASP A 58 -2.24 -23.91 -7.96
N ASN A 59 -3.11 -22.91 -8.02
CA ASN A 59 -3.40 -22.21 -9.28
C ASN A 59 -2.51 -20.96 -9.50
N GLY A 60 -1.49 -20.77 -8.66
CA GLY A 60 -0.54 -19.66 -8.71
C GLY A 60 -1.09 -18.32 -8.21
N ARG A 61 -2.39 -18.24 -7.87
CA ARG A 61 -3.03 -16.99 -7.44
C ARG A 61 -2.88 -16.83 -5.94
N GLN A 62 -2.42 -15.66 -5.53
CA GLN A 62 -2.27 -15.28 -4.13
C GLN A 62 -3.61 -14.84 -3.55
N THR A 63 -4.59 -15.74 -3.51
CA THR A 63 -5.94 -15.51 -2.99
C THR A 63 -6.25 -16.41 -1.81
N ALA A 64 -7.16 -15.98 -0.93
CA ALA A 64 -7.58 -16.76 0.23
C ALA A 64 -8.05 -18.18 -0.14
N SER A 65 -8.76 -18.33 -1.27
CA SER A 65 -9.25 -19.63 -1.75
C SER A 65 -8.13 -20.57 -2.23
N ASN A 66 -6.97 -20.04 -2.60
CA ASN A 66 -5.80 -20.82 -3.01
C ASN A 66 -4.81 -21.03 -1.85
N PHE A 67 -4.99 -20.35 -0.71
CA PHE A 67 -4.04 -20.30 0.40
C PHE A 67 -3.52 -21.68 0.83
N VAL A 68 -4.42 -22.65 0.98
CA VAL A 68 -4.07 -24.01 1.46
C VAL A 68 -3.33 -24.85 0.43
N HIS A 69 -3.33 -24.43 -0.83
CA HIS A 69 -2.64 -25.09 -1.93
C HIS A 69 -1.30 -24.43 -2.25
N MET A 70 -1.03 -23.26 -1.68
CA MET A 70 0.17 -22.47 -1.98
C MET A 70 1.34 -22.79 -1.06
N LYS A 71 2.55 -22.80 -1.63
CA LYS A 71 3.77 -22.79 -0.84
C LYS A 71 3.99 -21.41 -0.21
N GLY A 72 4.23 -21.36 1.11
CA GLY A 72 4.58 -20.12 1.77
C GLY A 72 4.85 -20.21 3.26
N TYR A 73 5.33 -19.10 3.83
CA TYR A 73 5.58 -18.97 5.27
C TYR A 73 4.30 -18.54 5.97
N VAL A 74 3.80 -19.41 6.85
CA VAL A 74 2.51 -19.22 7.54
C VAL A 74 2.73 -18.59 8.90
N PHE A 75 1.88 -17.62 9.21
CA PHE A 75 1.78 -16.98 10.50
C PHE A 75 0.39 -17.19 11.10
N GLN A 76 0.34 -17.53 12.38
CA GLN A 76 -0.89 -17.62 13.15
C GLN A 76 -1.26 -16.23 13.68
N VAL A 77 -2.53 -15.85 13.54
CA VAL A 77 -3.11 -14.69 14.23
C VAL A 77 -3.43 -15.10 15.65
N GLU A 78 -2.76 -14.48 16.63
CA GLU A 78 -2.87 -14.83 18.05
C GLU A 78 -4.12 -14.22 18.70
N GLN A 79 -4.51 -13.03 18.25
CA GLN A 79 -5.65 -12.29 18.78
C GLN A 79 -6.29 -11.44 17.69
N GLY A 80 -7.62 -11.41 17.69
CA GLY A 80 -8.41 -10.75 16.65
C GLY A 80 -8.59 -11.65 15.43
N THR A 81 -8.99 -11.03 14.32
CA THR A 81 -9.25 -11.75 13.06
C THR A 81 -8.82 -10.86 11.91
N ALA A 82 -8.01 -11.41 11.02
CA ALA A 82 -7.65 -10.74 9.77
C ALA A 82 -8.87 -10.67 8.84
N GLN A 83 -8.97 -9.62 8.04
CA GLN A 83 -9.95 -9.57 6.97
C GLN A 83 -9.56 -10.62 5.92
N PRO A 84 -10.44 -11.55 5.55
CA PRO A 84 -10.14 -12.58 4.57
C PRO A 84 -9.61 -11.97 3.27
N ASN A 85 -8.60 -12.62 2.69
CA ASN A 85 -7.95 -12.21 1.44
C ASN A 85 -7.26 -10.82 1.45
N ALA A 86 -7.25 -10.10 2.58
CA ALA A 86 -6.63 -8.78 2.65
C ALA A 86 -5.10 -8.87 2.80
N THR A 87 -4.39 -7.88 2.27
CA THR A 87 -2.95 -7.72 2.43
C THR A 87 -2.61 -7.09 3.79
N TYR A 88 -1.54 -7.60 4.39
CA TYR A 88 -0.97 -7.16 5.66
C TYR A 88 0.53 -6.93 5.52
N TYR A 89 1.04 -5.91 6.20
CA TYR A 89 2.46 -5.63 6.30
C TYR A 89 3.05 -6.29 7.55
N MET A 90 4.15 -7.01 7.38
CA MET A 90 4.71 -7.86 8.43
C MET A 90 5.84 -7.13 9.16
N LEU A 91 5.70 -6.99 10.47
CA LEU A 91 6.57 -6.16 11.30
C LEU A 91 7.34 -7.01 12.31
N ARG A 92 8.65 -6.71 12.40
CA ARG A 92 9.52 -7.27 13.42
C ARG A 92 9.18 -6.68 14.79
N GLY A 93 9.18 -7.53 15.81
CA GLY A 93 8.84 -7.16 17.17
C GLY A 93 7.35 -6.80 17.34
N ARG A 94 6.99 -6.48 18.59
CA ARG A 94 5.66 -5.98 18.91
C ARG A 94 5.63 -4.49 18.59
N ALA A 95 4.89 -4.11 17.56
CA ALA A 95 4.70 -2.70 17.24
C ALA A 95 3.70 -2.11 18.23
N ALA A 96 4.06 -0.97 18.82
CA ALA A 96 3.22 -0.30 19.78
C ALA A 96 2.02 0.35 19.03
N PRO A 97 0.75 0.11 19.43
CA PRO A 97 -0.41 0.64 18.72
C PRO A 97 -0.39 2.16 18.54
N GLU A 98 0.18 2.89 19.49
CA GLU A 98 0.35 4.34 19.47
C GLU A 98 1.29 4.85 18.37
N ALA A 99 2.12 3.98 17.79
CA ALA A 99 2.92 4.32 16.63
C ALA A 99 2.04 4.51 15.39
N PHE A 100 0.85 3.89 15.34
CA PHE A 100 -0.04 3.97 14.18
C PHE A 100 -0.96 5.18 14.28
N ILE A 101 -0.99 5.96 13.20
CA ILE A 101 -1.85 7.12 13.07
C ILE A 101 -3.16 6.65 12.43
N PRO A 102 -4.33 7.04 12.97
CA PRO A 102 -5.61 6.73 12.35
C PRO A 102 -5.65 7.20 10.90
N VAL A 103 -6.21 6.37 10.02
CA VAL A 103 -6.48 6.72 8.63
C VAL A 103 -7.94 6.53 8.28
N GLU A 104 -8.45 7.40 7.41
CA GLU A 104 -9.81 7.35 6.89
C GLU A 104 -9.78 7.42 5.36
N ASP A 105 -10.56 6.57 4.69
CA ASP A 105 -10.79 6.71 3.26
C ASP A 105 -11.67 7.93 3.00
N LYS A 106 -11.28 8.74 2.01
CA LYS A 106 -11.95 10.01 1.66
C LYS A 106 -12.21 10.18 0.17
N LYS A 107 -12.37 9.07 -0.57
CA LYS A 107 -12.47 9.04 -2.04
C LYS A 107 -13.60 9.92 -2.62
N ASP A 108 -14.66 10.16 -1.86
CA ASP A 108 -15.76 11.06 -2.24
C ASP A 108 -15.41 12.56 -2.09
N ALA A 109 -14.34 12.90 -1.37
CA ALA A 109 -13.93 14.27 -1.12
C ALA A 109 -13.04 14.81 -2.25
N LYS A 110 -13.41 15.98 -2.77
CA LYS A 110 -12.60 16.69 -3.76
C LYS A 110 -11.52 17.54 -3.08
N PRO A 111 -10.29 17.58 -3.61
CA PRO A 111 -9.26 18.48 -3.08
C PRO A 111 -9.64 19.94 -3.28
N ASP A 112 -9.10 20.82 -2.43
CA ASP A 112 -9.31 22.27 -2.53
C ASP A 112 -8.80 22.83 -3.88
N ALA A 113 -9.59 23.72 -4.50
CA ALA A 113 -9.29 24.26 -5.82
C ALA A 113 -8.06 25.18 -5.84
N ALA A 114 -7.82 25.95 -4.76
CA ALA A 114 -6.64 26.80 -4.65
C ALA A 114 -5.37 25.96 -4.49
N LEU A 115 -5.44 24.88 -3.71
CA LEU A 115 -4.39 23.87 -3.61
C LEU A 115 -4.07 23.25 -4.97
N LEU A 116 -5.08 22.77 -5.72
CA LEU A 116 -4.86 22.19 -7.05
C LEU A 116 -4.22 23.18 -8.03
N LYS A 117 -4.61 24.47 -7.96
CA LYS A 117 -3.98 25.53 -8.76
C LYS A 117 -2.51 25.72 -8.40
N ALA A 118 -2.18 25.73 -7.11
CA ALA A 118 -0.80 25.84 -6.64
C ALA A 118 0.05 24.64 -7.07
N ILE A 119 -0.50 23.42 -6.95
CA ILE A 119 0.16 22.18 -7.42
C ILE A 119 0.41 22.24 -8.92
N ALA A 120 -0.59 22.63 -9.72
CA ALA A 120 -0.46 22.75 -11.18
C ALA A 120 0.65 23.75 -11.58
N GLN A 121 0.73 24.88 -10.87
CA GLN A 121 1.78 25.88 -11.09
C GLN A 121 3.17 25.33 -10.71
N GLN A 122 3.29 24.66 -9.56
CA GLN A 122 4.54 24.06 -9.11
C GLN A 122 5.04 22.99 -10.09
N LYS A 123 4.13 22.13 -10.57
CA LYS A 123 4.43 21.06 -11.52
C LYS A 123 4.57 21.56 -12.97
N LYS A 124 4.26 22.84 -13.22
CA LYS A 124 4.20 23.45 -14.55
C LYS A 124 3.33 22.64 -15.53
N ARG A 125 2.24 22.08 -15.01
CA ARG A 125 1.38 21.15 -15.74
C ARG A 125 -0.04 21.24 -15.21
N LYS A 126 -1.04 21.29 -16.10
CA LYS A 126 -2.44 21.36 -15.70
C LYS A 126 -2.84 20.07 -14.97
N VAL A 127 -3.65 20.20 -13.92
CA VAL A 127 -4.35 19.06 -13.31
C VAL A 127 -5.52 18.69 -14.22
N ASP A 128 -5.64 17.41 -14.54
CA ASP A 128 -6.72 16.84 -15.34
C ASP A 128 -7.79 16.22 -14.42
N GLN A 129 -7.34 15.35 -13.51
CA GLN A 129 -8.19 14.74 -12.49
C GLN A 129 -7.49 14.73 -11.13
N ALA A 130 -8.25 14.82 -10.05
CA ALA A 130 -7.71 14.79 -8.70
C ALA A 130 -8.74 14.28 -7.69
N TRP A 131 -8.27 13.50 -6.72
CA TRP A 131 -9.09 12.89 -5.68
C TRP A 131 -8.37 12.96 -4.34
N THR A 132 -9.12 13.10 -3.26
CA THR A 132 -8.62 12.82 -1.91
C THR A 132 -8.77 11.33 -1.68
N ILE A 133 -7.69 10.57 -1.58
CA ILE A 133 -7.78 9.11 -1.41
C ILE A 133 -7.69 8.67 0.06
N GLY A 134 -7.19 9.53 0.94
CA GLY A 134 -7.18 9.25 2.37
C GLY A 134 -6.93 10.49 3.22
N ARG A 135 -7.27 10.38 4.51
CA ARG A 135 -6.97 11.37 5.55
C ARG A 135 -6.22 10.70 6.69
N ILE A 136 -5.15 11.35 7.14
CA ILE A 136 -4.23 10.86 8.16
C ILE A 136 -4.37 11.71 9.41
N GLY A 137 -4.61 11.07 10.55
CA GLY A 137 -4.84 11.73 11.82
C GLY A 137 -6.30 12.12 12.04
N ARG A 138 -6.59 12.63 13.23
CA ARG A 138 -7.92 13.15 13.63
C ARG A 138 -7.76 14.56 14.22
N ASN A 139 -8.82 15.35 14.13
CA ASN A 139 -8.89 16.73 14.61
C ASN A 139 -7.90 17.66 13.89
N GLY A 140 -7.77 18.93 14.31
CA GLY A 140 -7.09 20.03 13.58
C GLY A 140 -5.57 19.92 13.41
N ASN A 141 -5.08 18.77 12.96
CA ASN A 141 -3.74 18.45 12.46
C ASN A 141 -3.81 17.32 11.41
N ALA A 142 -4.93 17.22 10.70
CA ALA A 142 -5.19 16.14 9.75
C ALA A 142 -4.49 16.42 8.41
N MET A 143 -3.89 15.40 7.82
CA MET A 143 -3.20 15.50 6.53
C MET A 143 -4.00 14.75 5.48
N ASP A 144 -4.17 15.37 4.32
CA ASP A 144 -4.83 14.72 3.18
C ASP A 144 -3.80 14.05 2.28
N LEU A 145 -4.11 12.84 1.83
CA LEU A 145 -3.39 12.14 0.78
C LEU A 145 -4.21 12.22 -0.50
N LEU A 146 -3.65 12.83 -1.54
CA LEU A 146 -4.28 13.03 -2.82
C LEU A 146 -3.70 12.09 -3.87
N LEU A 147 -4.53 11.68 -4.82
CA LEU A 147 -4.13 11.14 -6.12
C LEU A 147 -4.43 12.21 -7.17
N ILE A 148 -3.43 12.58 -7.98
CA ILE A 148 -3.57 13.61 -9.01
C ILE A 148 -3.06 13.07 -10.33
N GLN A 149 -3.89 13.11 -11.37
CA GLN A 149 -3.49 12.93 -12.75
C GLN A 149 -3.34 14.30 -13.42
N PHE A 150 -2.20 14.52 -14.07
CA PHE A 150 -1.93 15.73 -14.81
C PHE A 150 -2.26 15.56 -16.29
N ALA A 151 -2.63 16.66 -16.95
CA ALA A 151 -2.95 16.67 -18.37
C ALA A 151 -1.79 16.11 -19.19
N ARG A 152 -2.09 15.22 -20.14
CA ARG A 152 -1.09 14.62 -21.05
C ARG A 152 -0.30 15.70 -21.80
N ASP A 153 1.01 15.47 -21.95
CA ASP A 153 1.91 16.31 -22.75
C ASP A 153 2.60 15.42 -23.78
N GLN A 154 2.06 15.42 -25.01
CA GLN A 154 2.44 14.48 -26.06
C GLN A 154 2.35 13.03 -25.57
N LYS A 155 3.49 12.32 -25.48
CA LYS A 155 3.58 10.96 -24.92
C LYS A 155 3.84 10.96 -23.42
N SER A 156 4.26 12.07 -22.81
CA SER A 156 4.51 12.10 -21.38
C SER A 156 3.18 12.06 -20.63
N MET A 157 3.05 11.09 -19.73
CA MET A 157 2.00 11.00 -18.73
C MET A 157 2.60 11.26 -17.34
N LEU A 158 1.80 11.86 -16.45
CA LEU A 158 2.21 12.11 -15.08
C LEU A 158 1.01 11.97 -14.16
N ALA A 159 1.19 11.13 -13.14
CA ALA A 159 0.36 11.12 -11.95
C ALA A 159 1.23 11.30 -10.70
N SER A 160 0.63 11.71 -9.60
CA SER A 160 1.32 11.86 -8.32
C SER A 160 0.42 11.42 -7.17
N LEU A 161 1.01 10.74 -6.19
CA LEU A 161 0.53 10.76 -4.81
C LEU A 161 1.07 12.03 -4.15
N VAL A 162 0.18 12.78 -3.48
CA VAL A 162 0.52 14.04 -2.82
C VAL A 162 0.05 14.02 -1.38
N LEU A 163 0.98 14.01 -0.44
CA LEU A 163 0.66 14.22 0.97
C LEU A 163 0.63 15.73 1.23
N VAL A 164 -0.43 16.21 1.87
CA VAL A 164 -0.68 17.63 2.15
C VAL A 164 -0.65 17.85 3.67
N PRO A 165 0.51 18.23 4.23
CA PRO A 165 0.60 18.66 5.61
C PRO A 165 -0.09 20.01 5.82
N GLU A 166 -0.58 20.27 7.04
CA GLU A 166 -1.27 21.53 7.37
C GLU A 166 -0.34 22.75 7.33
N GLU A 167 0.87 22.63 7.88
CA GLU A 167 1.80 23.75 8.08
C GLU A 167 3.01 23.72 7.13
N SER A 168 3.08 22.79 6.18
CA SER A 168 4.24 22.65 5.30
C SER A 168 3.87 22.37 3.85
N LYS A 169 4.89 22.41 2.98
CA LYS A 169 4.69 22.20 1.55
C LYS A 169 4.23 20.77 1.27
N PRO A 170 3.37 20.56 0.26
CA PRO A 170 3.00 19.21 -0.15
C PRO A 170 4.22 18.35 -0.52
N LEU A 171 4.16 17.07 -0.16
CA LEU A 171 5.18 16.08 -0.47
C LEU A 171 4.69 15.18 -1.60
N TYR A 172 5.56 14.87 -2.56
CA TYR A 172 5.16 14.20 -3.80
C TYR A 172 5.86 12.86 -3.97
N LYS A 173 5.12 11.87 -4.46
CA LYS A 173 5.61 10.67 -5.13
C LYS A 173 5.05 10.68 -6.54
N ASP A 174 5.91 10.90 -7.52
CA ASP A 174 5.54 10.98 -8.93
C ASP A 174 5.59 9.59 -9.61
N PHE A 175 4.67 9.38 -10.54
CA PHE A 175 4.56 8.24 -11.45
C PHE A 175 4.61 8.75 -12.90
N PRO A 176 5.81 9.11 -13.41
CA PRO A 176 5.98 9.39 -14.82
C PRO A 176 5.80 8.10 -15.63
N ALA A 177 5.19 8.21 -16.79
CA ALA A 177 5.04 7.10 -17.74
C ALA A 177 4.98 7.64 -19.17
N ASP A 178 5.19 6.74 -20.13
CA ASP A 178 4.87 6.99 -21.53
C ASP A 178 3.42 6.56 -21.79
N TYR A 179 2.69 7.38 -22.54
CA TYR A 179 1.31 7.10 -22.89
C TYR A 179 1.25 5.83 -23.74
N ASP A 180 0.53 4.85 -23.21
CA ASP A 180 0.04 3.67 -23.90
C ASP A 180 -1.48 3.65 -23.73
N GLU A 181 -2.20 3.50 -24.83
CA GLU A 181 -3.67 3.58 -24.83
C GLU A 181 -4.34 2.44 -24.05
N ASN A 182 -3.62 1.35 -23.78
CA ASN A 182 -4.10 0.20 -23.04
C ASN A 182 -3.49 0.16 -21.63
N SER A 183 -2.21 0.49 -21.46
CA SER A 183 -1.47 0.20 -20.22
C SER A 183 -0.38 1.23 -19.93
N THR A 184 -0.78 2.47 -19.57
CA THR A 184 0.17 3.54 -19.27
C THR A 184 0.94 3.29 -17.97
N TRP A 185 0.25 2.93 -16.89
CA TRP A 185 0.85 2.65 -15.58
C TRP A 185 0.62 1.21 -15.12
N THR A 186 -0.56 0.66 -15.38
CA THR A 186 -0.88 -0.75 -15.10
C THR A 186 -1.61 -1.38 -16.27
N VAL A 187 -1.61 -2.71 -16.34
CA VAL A 187 -2.38 -3.47 -17.33
C VAL A 187 -3.84 -2.99 -17.34
N ASP A 188 -4.35 -2.69 -18.53
CA ASP A 188 -5.72 -2.26 -18.83
C ASP A 188 -6.19 -0.96 -18.14
N ASP A 189 -5.28 -0.07 -17.74
CA ASP A 189 -5.66 1.22 -17.14
C ASP A 189 -6.17 2.27 -18.12
N GLY A 190 -5.99 2.03 -19.43
CA GLY A 190 -6.44 2.94 -20.48
C GLY A 190 -5.86 4.36 -20.40
N GLY A 191 -4.73 4.54 -19.70
CA GLY A 191 -4.14 5.86 -19.47
C GLY A 191 -4.88 6.74 -18.45
N SER A 192 -5.72 6.15 -17.59
CA SER A 192 -6.44 6.87 -16.54
C SER A 192 -6.19 6.27 -15.16
N MET A 193 -5.92 7.15 -14.19
CA MET A 193 -5.86 6.82 -12.78
C MET A 193 -7.28 6.67 -12.21
N SER A 194 -7.44 5.71 -11.28
CA SER A 194 -8.66 5.52 -10.50
C SER A 194 -8.35 5.67 -9.01
N PRO A 195 -9.12 6.48 -8.26
CA PRO A 195 -8.97 6.55 -6.80
C PRO A 195 -9.30 5.20 -6.15
N GLU A 196 -10.13 4.36 -6.77
CA GLU A 196 -10.49 3.05 -6.24
C GLU A 196 -9.33 2.04 -6.28
N SER A 197 -8.42 2.23 -7.23
CA SER A 197 -7.21 1.42 -7.36
C SER A 197 -6.21 1.66 -6.24
N PHE A 198 -6.30 2.77 -5.49
CA PHE A 198 -5.36 3.07 -4.41
C PHE A 198 -6.02 2.92 -3.04
N SER A 199 -5.25 2.34 -2.11
CA SER A 199 -5.65 2.22 -0.70
C SER A 199 -4.50 2.65 0.21
N LEU A 200 -4.80 3.56 1.15
CA LEU A 200 -3.92 3.85 2.26
C LEU A 200 -4.19 2.84 3.38
N ARG A 201 -3.32 1.84 3.52
CA ARG A 201 -3.52 0.73 4.45
C ARG A 201 -3.24 1.16 5.88
N PHE A 202 -2.11 1.81 6.12
CA PHE A 202 -1.74 2.32 7.43
C PHE A 202 -0.79 3.50 7.33
N VAL A 203 -0.67 4.21 8.44
CA VAL A 203 0.38 5.21 8.65
C VAL A 203 1.00 4.96 10.01
N ALA A 204 2.33 5.01 10.11
CA ALA A 204 3.04 4.83 11.36
C ALA A 204 4.14 5.89 11.56
N ARG A 205 4.32 6.33 12.79
CA ARG A 205 5.49 7.13 13.21
C ARG A 205 6.65 6.19 13.49
N THR A 206 7.82 6.57 12.98
CA THR A 206 9.10 5.91 13.23
C THR A 206 10.08 6.95 13.75
N GLY A 207 11.27 6.51 14.18
CA GLY A 207 12.34 7.43 14.57
C GLY A 207 12.85 8.32 13.42
N GLU A 208 12.55 7.95 12.17
CA GLU A 208 13.02 8.64 10.96
C GLU A 208 11.93 9.49 10.30
N GLY A 209 10.70 9.48 10.82
CA GLY A 209 9.58 10.23 10.26
C GLY A 209 8.31 9.38 10.18
N MET A 210 7.46 9.69 9.20
CA MET A 210 6.19 9.01 9.02
C MET A 210 6.27 8.07 7.82
N VAL A 211 5.77 6.85 7.99
CA VAL A 211 5.73 5.82 6.95
C VAL A 211 4.28 5.52 6.58
N LEU A 212 3.99 5.52 5.28
CA LEU A 212 2.69 5.20 4.71
C LEU A 212 2.78 3.83 4.05
N GLY A 213 1.87 2.92 4.41
CA GLY A 213 1.65 1.67 3.71
C GLY A 213 0.58 1.83 2.64
N MET A 214 0.97 1.69 1.38
CA MET A 214 0.09 1.85 0.22
C MET A 214 -0.17 0.50 -0.44
N GLU A 215 -1.34 0.37 -1.04
CA GLU A 215 -1.68 -0.71 -1.96
C GLU A 215 -2.27 -0.10 -3.24
N TRP A 216 -1.79 -0.57 -4.39
CA TRP A 216 -2.26 -0.21 -5.72
C TRP A 216 -2.79 -1.46 -6.44
N ASN A 217 -4.11 -1.55 -6.53
CA ASN A 217 -4.84 -2.60 -7.23
C ASN A 217 -4.89 -2.31 -8.74
N ALA A 218 -4.59 -3.32 -9.53
CA ALA A 218 -4.64 -3.35 -10.98
C ALA A 218 -5.45 -4.57 -11.45
N ALA A 219 -5.66 -4.69 -12.77
CA ALA A 219 -6.43 -5.79 -13.34
C ALA A 219 -5.93 -7.18 -12.90
N GLU A 220 -4.61 -7.37 -12.88
CA GLU A 220 -4.03 -8.68 -12.60
C GLU A 220 -3.82 -8.99 -11.11
N GLY A 221 -3.98 -7.99 -10.24
CA GLY A 221 -3.59 -8.13 -8.85
C GLY A 221 -3.33 -6.81 -8.13
N SER A 222 -2.39 -6.81 -7.19
CA SER A 222 -2.10 -5.63 -6.37
C SER A 222 -0.62 -5.49 -6.06
N ASN A 223 -0.12 -4.25 -6.06
CA ASN A 223 1.20 -3.90 -5.58
C ASN A 223 1.12 -3.15 -4.25
N SER A 224 1.64 -3.75 -3.20
CA SER A 224 1.84 -3.07 -1.91
C SER A 224 3.23 -2.45 -1.86
N PHE A 225 3.34 -1.25 -1.29
CA PHE A 225 4.61 -0.53 -1.18
C PHE A 225 4.62 0.45 -0.01
N LEU A 226 5.82 0.78 0.46
CA LEU A 226 6.00 1.76 1.53
C LEU A 226 6.58 3.08 1.05
N LEU A 227 6.01 4.16 1.56
CA LEU A 227 6.51 5.51 1.37
C LEU A 227 6.94 6.12 2.70
N GLN A 228 8.02 6.88 2.72
CA GLN A 228 8.46 7.68 3.85
C GLN A 228 8.26 9.17 3.55
N ALA A 229 7.53 9.85 4.42
CA ALA A 229 7.39 11.30 4.40
C ALA A 229 8.58 11.92 5.13
N ASP A 230 9.45 12.62 4.39
CA ASP A 230 10.56 13.41 4.90
C ASP A 230 10.35 14.91 4.63
N SER A 231 11.34 15.77 4.92
CA SER A 231 11.23 17.23 4.80
C SER A 231 11.15 17.78 3.37
N GLY A 232 10.98 16.96 2.33
CA GLY A 232 10.85 17.46 0.97
C GLY A 232 10.24 16.53 -0.07
N LYS A 233 10.05 15.24 0.23
CA LYS A 233 9.46 14.27 -0.69
C LYS A 233 8.66 13.19 0.05
N LEU A 234 7.83 12.50 -0.72
CA LEU A 234 7.25 11.23 -0.31
C LEU A 234 8.09 10.12 -0.97
N ALA A 235 9.11 9.66 -0.25
CA ALA A 235 10.15 8.78 -0.78
C ALA A 235 9.71 7.32 -0.80
N ASP A 236 10.00 6.61 -1.88
CA ASP A 236 9.86 5.16 -1.93
C ASP A 236 10.95 4.49 -1.08
N LEU A 237 10.57 3.57 -0.20
CA LEU A 237 11.53 2.83 0.64
C LEU A 237 12.17 1.64 -0.08
N GLY A 238 11.80 1.35 -1.33
CA GLY A 238 12.20 0.14 -2.05
C GLY A 238 11.63 -1.14 -1.44
N ILE A 239 10.63 -1.00 -0.57
CA ILE A 239 9.91 -2.10 0.08
C ILE A 239 8.57 -2.23 -0.62
N SER A 240 8.43 -3.27 -1.42
CA SER A 240 7.20 -3.58 -2.15
C SER A 240 6.98 -5.09 -2.26
N GLY A 241 5.72 -5.48 -2.48
CA GLY A 241 5.30 -6.85 -2.72
C GLY A 241 4.11 -6.87 -3.68
N GLY A 242 4.18 -7.74 -4.69
CA GLY A 242 3.10 -7.96 -5.64
C GLY A 242 2.28 -9.20 -5.28
N ARG A 243 0.95 -9.11 -5.44
CA ARG A 243 0.05 -10.25 -5.41
C ARG A 243 -0.57 -10.41 -6.78
N TYR A 244 -0.42 -11.59 -7.36
CA TYR A 244 -1.21 -11.99 -8.54
C TYR A 244 -2.53 -12.60 -8.07
N MET A 245 -3.66 -12.09 -8.58
CA MET A 245 -5.00 -12.53 -8.13
C MET A 245 -5.98 -12.79 -9.29
N SER A 246 -5.61 -12.46 -10.53
CA SER A 246 -6.49 -12.64 -11.68
C SER A 246 -6.89 -14.11 -11.91
N PRO A 247 -8.15 -14.37 -12.31
CA PRO A 247 -8.58 -15.62 -12.94
C PRO A 247 -7.81 -15.97 -14.21
#